data_AF-A0A1I4PNQ0-F1
#
_entry.id   AF-A0A1I4PNQ0-F1
#
_cell.length_a   1.000
_cell.length_b   1.000
_cell.length_c   1.000
_cell.angle_alpha   90.00
_cell.angle_beta   90.00
_cell.angle_gamma   90.00
#
_symmetry.space_group_name_H-M   'P 1'
#
loop_
_entity.id
_entity.type
_entity.pdbx_description
1 polymer ?
#
loop_
_entity_poly.entity_id
_entity_poly.type
_entity_poly.pdbx_seq_one_letter_code
_entity_poly.pdbx_strand_id
1 'polypeptide(L)'
;MNYELLFLLSLVLTIFIETTVLIIVVRHFLRIDKDQASDVLLLFSGIFASFATLPYLWFVLPFFIRDHYLNMMAGESLVFLVESVIYYFLLKIGIRKALILSCICNLISFLAGLLIVPALYN
;
A
#
# COMPACT_ATOMS: atom_id res chain seq x y z
N MET A 1 -15.60 14.53 -12.83
CA MET A 1 -14.24 14.00 -13.05
C MET A 1 -14.36 12.49 -13.25
N ASN A 2 -13.66 11.89 -14.21
CA ASN A 2 -13.75 10.45 -14.46
C ASN A 2 -13.20 9.67 -13.25
N TYR A 3 -13.94 8.69 -12.74
CA TYR A 3 -13.58 7.90 -11.56
C TYR A 3 -12.22 7.22 -11.73
N GLU A 4 -11.93 6.76 -12.94
CA GLU A 4 -10.69 6.10 -13.31
C GLU A 4 -9.49 7.05 -13.21
N LEU A 5 -9.66 8.32 -13.64
CA LEU A 5 -8.60 9.32 -13.56
C LEU A 5 -8.32 9.71 -12.10
N LEU A 6 -9.38 9.82 -11.28
CA LEU A 6 -9.27 10.04 -9.84
C LEU A 6 -8.55 8.89 -9.13
N PHE A 7 -8.91 7.67 -9.48
CA PHE A 7 -8.24 6.48 -9.00
C PHE A 7 -6.76 6.49 -9.38
N LEU A 8 -6.42 6.77 -10.63
CA LEU A 8 -5.02 6.79 -11.08
C LEU A 8 -4.19 7.85 -10.34
N LEU A 9 -4.74 9.05 -10.14
CA LEU A 9 -4.06 10.10 -9.36
C LEU A 9 -3.87 9.65 -7.91
N SER A 10 -4.90 9.06 -7.29
CA SER A 10 -4.83 8.55 -5.92
C SER A 10 -3.83 7.40 -5.81
N LEU A 11 -3.78 6.51 -6.79
CA LEU A 11 -2.84 5.39 -6.86
C LEU A 11 -1.40 5.88 -6.94
N VAL A 12 -1.11 6.87 -7.78
CA VAL A 12 0.24 7.47 -7.88
C VAL A 12 0.65 8.10 -6.55
N LEU A 13 -0.27 8.81 -5.90
CA LEU A 13 -0.01 9.39 -4.57
C LEU A 13 0.25 8.30 -3.53
N THR A 14 -0.58 7.26 -3.49
CA THR A 14 -0.41 6.13 -2.57
C THR A 14 0.92 5.43 -2.79
N ILE A 15 1.27 5.10 -4.03
CA ILE A 15 2.56 4.47 -4.37
C ILE A 15 3.72 5.33 -3.88
N PHE A 16 3.66 6.64 -4.10
CA PHE A 16 4.71 7.55 -3.66
C PHE A 16 4.87 7.51 -2.13
N ILE A 17 3.76 7.60 -1.39
CA ILE A 17 3.76 7.61 0.08
C ILE A 17 4.23 6.26 0.63
N GLU A 18 3.62 5.16 0.17
CA GLU A 18 3.91 3.82 0.67
C GLU A 18 5.34 3.40 0.35
N THR A 19 5.85 3.71 -0.84
CA THR A 19 7.23 3.40 -1.20
C THR A 19 8.22 4.22 -0.35
N THR A 20 7.90 5.48 -0.06
CA THR A 20 8.72 6.33 0.82
C THR A 20 8.73 5.77 2.25
N VAL A 21 7.55 5.43 2.78
CA VAL A 21 7.41 4.81 4.10
C VAL A 21 8.14 3.47 4.16
N LEU A 22 7.98 2.62 3.15
CA LEU A 22 8.64 1.32 3.06
C LEU A 22 10.15 1.47 3.17
N ILE A 23 10.75 2.39 2.39
CA ILE A 23 12.19 2.65 2.43
C ILE A 23 12.61 3.12 3.81
N ILE A 24 11.89 4.08 4.40
CA ILE A 24 12.21 4.61 5.73
C ILE A 24 12.13 3.50 6.79
N VAL A 25 11.06 2.72 6.81
CA VAL A 25 10.85 1.65 7.79
C VAL A 25 11.90 0.56 7.62
N VAL A 26 12.17 0.12 6.39
CA VAL A 26 13.15 -0.93 6.13
C VAL A 26 14.57 -0.50 6.50
N ARG A 27 14.98 0.72 6.14
CA ARG A 27 16.35 1.21 6.39
C ARG A 27 16.58 1.66 7.83
N HIS A 28 15.64 2.42 8.41
CA HIS A 28 15.87 3.05 9.71
C HIS A 28 15.34 2.21 10.87
N PHE A 29 14.18 1.55 10.72
CA PHE A 29 13.55 0.81 11.81
C PHE A 29 13.91 -0.67 11.81
N LEU A 30 13.85 -1.33 10.65
CA LEU A 30 14.24 -2.74 10.51
C LEU A 30 15.74 -2.95 10.34
N ARG A 31 16.48 -1.87 10.03
CA ARG A 31 17.95 -1.85 9.83
C ARG A 31 18.42 -2.91 8.85
N ILE A 32 17.70 -3.05 7.73
CA ILE A 32 18.08 -3.97 6.66
C ILE A 32 19.04 -3.24 5.73
N ASP A 33 20.25 -3.76 5.62
CA ASP A 33 21.31 -3.18 4.80
C ASP A 33 21.04 -3.32 3.30
N LYS A 34 21.77 -2.53 2.50
CA LYS A 34 21.65 -2.53 1.04
C LYS A 34 22.03 -3.87 0.40
N ASP A 35 22.89 -4.63 1.05
CA ASP A 35 23.31 -5.97 0.60
C ASP A 35 22.18 -7.00 0.71
N GLN A 36 21.29 -6.84 1.71
CA GLN A 36 20.15 -7.75 1.91
C GLN A 36 18.94 -7.37 1.06
N ALA A 37 18.66 -6.06 0.96
CA ALA A 37 17.61 -5.54 0.10
C ALA A 37 18.14 -4.30 -0.61
N SER A 38 18.23 -4.31 -1.93
CA SER A 38 18.72 -3.15 -2.69
C SER A 38 17.67 -2.03 -2.75
N ASP A 39 18.09 -0.79 -2.98
CA ASP A 39 17.14 0.34 -3.10
C ASP A 39 16.18 0.14 -4.28
N VAL A 40 16.66 -0.47 -5.38
CA VAL A 40 15.82 -0.84 -6.53
C VAL A 40 14.76 -1.88 -6.14
N LEU A 41 15.12 -2.88 -5.32
CA LEU A 41 14.17 -3.87 -4.83
C LEU A 41 13.11 -3.22 -3.93
N LEU A 42 13.48 -2.24 -3.09
CA LEU A 42 12.51 -1.52 -2.25
C LEU A 42 11.56 -0.67 -3.09
N LEU A 43 12.07 0.07 -4.07
CA LEU A 43 11.25 0.83 -5.01
C LEU A 43 10.27 -0.08 -5.75
N PHE A 44 10.78 -1.19 -6.30
CA PHE A 44 9.96 -2.18 -6.99
C PHE A 44 8.91 -2.78 -6.06
N SER A 45 9.28 -3.16 -4.84
CA SER A 45 8.36 -3.80 -3.88
C SER A 45 7.22 -2.86 -3.49
N GLY A 46 7.50 -1.58 -3.25
CA GLY A 46 6.47 -0.57 -2.95
C GLY A 46 5.50 -0.38 -4.12
N ILE A 47 6.03 -0.09 -5.31
CA ILE A 47 5.22 0.10 -6.53
C ILE A 47 4.39 -1.15 -6.82
N PHE A 48 5.02 -2.33 -6.82
CA PHE A 48 4.38 -3.58 -7.18
C PHE A 48 3.28 -3.96 -6.19
N ALA A 49 3.51 -3.78 -4.89
CA ALA A 49 2.51 -4.07 -3.86
C ALA A 49 1.22 -3.29 -4.11
N SER A 50 1.28 -1.95 -4.14
CA SER A 50 0.10 -1.11 -4.29
C SER A 50 -0.59 -1.31 -5.65
N PHE A 51 0.18 -1.51 -6.74
CA PHE A 51 -0.40 -1.83 -8.06
C PHE A 51 -1.09 -3.19 -8.09
N ALA A 52 -0.56 -4.18 -7.36
CA ALA A 52 -1.11 -5.53 -7.34
C ALA A 52 -2.37 -5.65 -6.47
N THR A 53 -2.63 -4.70 -5.57
CA THR A 53 -3.70 -4.80 -4.57
C THR A 53 -4.81 -3.77 -4.76
N LEU A 54 -4.48 -2.49 -4.96
CA LEU A 54 -5.45 -1.40 -4.95
C LEU A 54 -6.46 -1.44 -6.12
N PRO A 55 -6.10 -1.79 -7.37
CA PRO A 55 -7.08 -1.94 -8.43
C PRO A 55 -8.17 -2.97 -8.10
N TYR A 56 -7.81 -4.04 -7.38
CA TYR A 56 -8.76 -5.07 -6.98
C TYR A 56 -9.71 -4.57 -5.89
N LEU A 57 -9.21 -3.80 -4.92
CA LEU A 57 -10.05 -3.16 -3.90
C LEU A 57 -11.05 -2.17 -4.53
N TRP A 58 -10.61 -1.32 -5.44
CA TRP A 58 -11.43 -0.21 -5.95
C TRP A 58 -12.31 -0.54 -7.17
N PHE A 59 -11.99 -1.58 -7.95
CA PHE A 59 -12.78 -1.96 -9.14
C PHE A 59 -13.36 -3.36 -9.09
N VAL A 60 -12.70 -4.32 -8.44
CA VAL A 60 -13.12 -5.74 -8.47
C VAL A 60 -14.02 -6.07 -7.28
N LEU A 61 -13.62 -5.72 -6.06
CA LEU A 61 -14.37 -6.05 -4.85
C LEU A 61 -15.79 -5.44 -4.78
N PRO A 62 -16.04 -4.18 -5.22
CA PRO A 62 -17.38 -3.60 -5.21
C PRO A 62 -18.38 -4.35 -6.11
N PHE A 63 -17.91 -5.15 -7.06
CA PHE A 63 -18.77 -6.01 -7.88
C PHE A 63 -19.42 -7.14 -7.07
N PHE A 64 -18.76 -7.59 -6.00
CA PHE A 64 -19.20 -8.70 -5.16
C PHE A 64 -19.89 -8.21 -3.87
N ILE A 65 -19.38 -7.12 -3.27
CA ILE A 65 -19.86 -6.60 -2.00
C ILE A 65 -20.51 -5.24 -2.23
N ARG A 66 -21.84 -5.19 -2.15
CA ARG A 66 -22.62 -3.95 -2.35
C ARG A 66 -22.64 -3.04 -1.13
N ASP A 67 -22.53 -3.62 0.07
CA ASP A 67 -22.47 -2.84 1.29
C ASP A 67 -21.13 -2.11 1.38
N HIS A 68 -21.16 -0.78 1.45
CA HIS A 68 -19.97 0.04 1.37
C HIS A 68 -19.01 -0.20 2.55
N TYR A 69 -19.55 -0.32 3.76
CA TYR A 69 -18.75 -0.50 4.97
C TYR A 69 -18.07 -1.87 4.97
N LEU A 70 -18.82 -2.93 4.66
CA LEU A 70 -18.29 -4.28 4.54
C LEU A 70 -17.25 -4.39 3.42
N ASN A 71 -17.50 -3.75 2.28
CA ASN A 71 -16.57 -3.72 1.15
C ASN A 71 -15.24 -3.06 1.56
N MET A 72 -15.30 -1.90 2.21
CA MET A 72 -14.11 -1.20 2.68
C MET A 72 -13.33 -2.03 3.71
N MET A 73 -13.99 -2.57 4.75
CA MET A 73 -13.33 -3.40 5.75
C MET A 73 -12.68 -4.65 5.15
N ALA A 74 -13.39 -5.35 4.27
CA ALA A 74 -12.88 -6.56 3.62
C ALA A 74 -11.72 -6.23 2.67
N GLY A 75 -11.85 -5.14 1.91
CA GLY A 75 -10.85 -4.66 0.97
C GLY A 75 -9.54 -4.31 1.65
N GLU A 76 -9.60 -3.42 2.64
CA GLU A 76 -8.41 -2.98 3.38
C GLU A 76 -7.71 -4.16 4.09
N SER A 77 -8.50 -5.08 4.66
CA SER A 77 -7.97 -6.30 5.27
C SER A 77 -7.26 -7.19 4.24
N LEU A 78 -7.82 -7.31 3.03
CA LEU A 78 -7.23 -8.11 1.97
C LEU A 78 -5.95 -7.47 1.44
N VAL A 79 -5.94 -6.15 1.21
CA VAL A 79 -4.74 -5.39 0.80
C VAL A 79 -3.63 -5.61 1.82
N PHE A 80 -3.90 -5.35 3.09
CA PHE A 80 -2.96 -5.57 4.18
C PHE A 80 -2.34 -6.98 4.17
N LEU A 81 -3.17 -8.03 4.04
CA LEU A 81 -2.68 -9.41 4.06
C LEU A 81 -1.88 -9.74 2.80
N VAL A 82 -2.35 -9.34 1.62
CA VAL A 82 -1.68 -9.64 0.33
C VAL A 82 -0.35 -8.91 0.25
N GLU A 83 -0.29 -7.63 0.62
CA GLU A 83 0.96 -6.87 0.63
C GLU A 83 1.96 -7.42 1.65
N SER A 84 1.49 -7.87 2.81
CA SER A 84 2.34 -8.57 3.77
C SER A 84 2.98 -9.82 3.16
N VAL A 85 2.23 -10.59 2.36
CA VAL A 85 2.75 -11.76 1.65
C VAL A 85 3.74 -11.34 0.56
N ILE A 86 3.45 -10.28 -0.19
CA ILE A 86 4.37 -9.73 -1.20
C ILE A 86 5.69 -9.31 -0.56
N TYR A 87 5.66 -8.54 0.54
CA TYR A 87 6.87 -8.11 1.23
C TYR A 87 7.63 -9.27 1.86
N TYR A 88 6.94 -10.29 2.39
CA TYR A 88 7.57 -11.51 2.88
C TYR A 88 8.42 -12.17 1.79
N PHE A 89 7.87 -12.35 0.59
CA PHE A 89 8.58 -13.01 -0.51
C PHE A 89 9.65 -12.13 -1.17
N LEU A 90 9.33 -10.86 -1.47
CA LEU A 90 10.25 -9.97 -2.19
C LEU A 90 11.43 -9.53 -1.32
N LEU A 91 11.17 -9.15 -0.07
CA LEU A 91 12.20 -8.65 0.84
C LEU A 91 12.84 -9.77 1.68
N LYS A 92 12.32 -11.00 1.58
CA LYS A 92 12.79 -12.18 2.35
C LYS A 92 12.86 -11.92 3.85
N ILE A 93 11.95 -11.10 4.38
CA ILE A 93 11.84 -10.78 5.80
C ILE A 93 10.86 -11.75 6.47
N GLY A 94 10.99 -11.95 7.79
CA GLY A 94 10.03 -12.78 8.53
C GLY A 94 8.60 -12.22 8.47
N ILE A 95 7.59 -13.09 8.41
CA ILE A 95 6.17 -12.72 8.23
C ILE A 95 5.67 -11.68 9.24
N ARG A 96 6.16 -11.72 10.49
CA ARG A 96 5.83 -10.71 11.51
C ARG A 96 6.28 -9.31 11.10
N LYS A 97 7.50 -9.18 10.55
CA LYS A 97 8.02 -7.90 10.05
C LYS A 97 7.25 -7.45 8.82
N ALA A 98 6.88 -8.38 7.94
CA ALA A 98 6.10 -8.07 6.74
C ALA A 98 4.69 -7.56 7.07
N LEU A 99 4.01 -8.19 8.04
CA LEU A 99 2.73 -7.71 8.58
C LEU A 99 2.87 -6.30 9.16
N ILE A 100 3.83 -6.06 10.03
CA ILE A 100 4.04 -4.73 10.61
C ILE A 100 4.32 -3.70 9.51
N LEU A 101 5.15 -4.06 8.53
CA LEU A 101 5.51 -3.18 7.42
C LEU A 101 4.29 -2.79 6.56
N SER A 102 3.49 -3.77 6.14
CA SER A 102 2.26 -3.51 5.37
C SER A 102 1.25 -2.68 6.17
N CYS A 103 1.07 -2.99 7.46
CA CYS A 103 0.20 -2.20 8.33
C CYS A 103 0.65 -0.73 8.41
N ILE A 104 1.94 -0.47 8.59
CA ILE A 104 2.47 0.90 8.65
C ILE A 104 2.30 1.63 7.31
N CYS A 105 2.61 0.97 6.18
CA CYS A 105 2.44 1.55 4.85
C CYS A 105 0.98 1.94 4.59
N ASN A 106 0.05 0.99 4.75
CA ASN A 106 -1.38 1.21 4.52
C ASN A 106 -1.96 2.26 5.48
N LEU A 107 -1.57 2.23 6.75
CA LEU A 107 -2.06 3.20 7.73
C LEU A 107 -1.60 4.62 7.39
N ILE A 108 -0.33 4.80 7.03
CA ILE A 108 0.20 6.12 6.69
C ILE A 108 -0.38 6.63 5.38
N SER A 109 -0.53 5.78 4.35
CA SER A 109 -1.14 6.18 3.08
C SER A 109 -2.61 6.53 3.23
N PHE A 110 -3.37 5.76 4.01
CA PHE A 110 -4.76 6.07 4.35
C PHE A 110 -4.88 7.42 5.08
N LEU A 111 -4.08 7.64 6.13
CA LEU A 111 -4.09 8.90 6.88
C LEU A 111 -3.69 10.09 6.00
N ALA A 112 -2.70 9.92 5.13
CA ALA A 112 -2.31 10.96 4.19
C ALA A 112 -3.41 11.25 3.16
N GLY A 113 -4.10 10.22 2.68
CA GLY A 113 -5.28 10.37 1.82
C GLY A 113 -6.38 11.20 2.49
N LEU A 114 -6.67 10.94 3.76
CA LEU A 114 -7.65 11.72 4.54
C LEU A 114 -7.29 13.20 4.68
N LEU A 115 -6.00 13.55 4.69
CA LEU A 115 -5.54 14.93 4.85
C LEU A 115 -5.42 15.67 3.51
N ILE A 116 -4.85 15.01 2.50
CA ILE A 116 -4.50 15.62 1.22
C ILE A 116 -5.72 15.73 0.31
N VAL A 117 -6.55 14.69 0.25
CA VAL A 117 -7.66 14.63 -0.71
C VAL A 117 -8.69 15.73 -0.44
N PRO A 118 -9.19 15.97 0.78
CA PRO A 118 -10.11 17.07 1.04
C PRO A 118 -9.50 18.45 0.76
N ALA A 119 -8.19 18.62 0.95
CA ALA A 119 -7.49 19.87 0.68
C ALA A 119 -7.39 20.21 -0.83
N LEU A 120 -7.56 19.22 -1.71
CA LEU A 120 -7.54 19.42 -3.17
C LEU A 120 -8.91 19.83 -3.75
N TYR A 121 -9.99 19.74 -2.95
CA TYR A 121 -11.36 20.07 -3.37
C TYR A 121 -11.91 21.36 -2.73
N ASN A 122 -11.13 22.02 -1.88
CA ASN A 122 -11.41 23.37 -1.37
C ASN A 122 -10.64 24.40 -2.21
#